data_AF-A0A084QWR7-F1
#
_entry.id   AF-A0A084QWR7-F1
#
_cell.length_a   1.000
_cell.length_b   1.000
_cell.length_c   1.000
_cell.angle_alpha   90.00
_cell.angle_beta   90.00
_cell.angle_gamma   90.00
#
_symmetry.space_group_name_H-M   'P 1'
#
loop_
_entity.id
_entity.type
_entity.pdbx_description
1 polymer ?
#
loop_
_entity_poly.entity_id
_entity_poly.type
_entity_poly.pdbx_seq_one_letter_code
_entity_poly.pdbx_strand_id
1 'polypeptide(L)'
;MTSYEKLRWRETQPGLWSKDEDEIEQFYSTVARLYSGSGRVFLAITGHLSLRVEENSSGQTITNQDVDKALQLGWLALRRSHPTIASYSEFDSSTGTFTKFYRSDEDDWLEKTLVSVSNGQTGVEFANSNPPVPQLPTLFLRSHHDILDGIGTLMLFNNLVAHAVEALRLGDAFTVEVVDKAKIEQRLSPSYRIAAEVPEVHTEAMKKRVARLAAATEADEKREKVEIVGVPLKRGAEVPGNTNGLSLSYPPRRPLVSLQLLNSLEPP
;
A
#
# COMPACT_ATOMS: atom_id res chain seq x y z
N MET A 1 22.07 19.83 -5.73
CA MET A 1 20.64 19.48 -5.60
C MET A 1 20.21 19.85 -4.20
N THR A 2 19.10 20.58 -4.05
CA THR A 2 18.48 20.81 -2.72
C THR A 2 17.98 19.48 -2.15
N SER A 3 17.67 19.41 -0.86
CA SER A 3 17.14 18.18 -0.25
C SER A 3 15.82 17.77 -0.93
N TYR A 4 15.00 18.75 -1.30
CA TYR A 4 13.67 18.51 -1.88
C TYR A 4 13.72 18.02 -3.32
N GLU A 5 14.72 18.49 -4.08
CA GLU A 5 14.89 17.99 -5.43
C GLU A 5 15.07 16.48 -5.41
N LYS A 6 15.88 15.92 -4.50
CA LYS A 6 16.13 14.47 -4.41
C LYS A 6 14.87 13.62 -4.17
N LEU A 7 13.85 14.20 -3.55
CA LEU A 7 12.57 13.56 -3.26
C LEU A 7 11.61 13.55 -4.47
N ARG A 8 11.96 14.20 -5.58
CA ARG A 8 11.17 14.14 -6.82
C ARG A 8 11.60 12.94 -7.65
N TRP A 9 10.61 12.21 -8.16
CA TRP A 9 10.81 11.18 -9.18
C TRP A 9 11.52 11.77 -10.38
N ARG A 10 12.56 11.08 -10.85
CA ARG A 10 13.27 11.40 -12.08
C ARG A 10 13.60 10.14 -12.83
N GLU A 11 13.46 10.19 -14.15
CA GLU A 11 13.98 9.12 -15.00
C GLU A 11 15.52 9.17 -14.95
N THR A 12 16.14 8.14 -14.38
CA THR A 12 17.60 8.01 -14.27
C THR A 12 18.20 7.19 -15.40
N GLN A 13 17.39 6.31 -16.01
CA GLN A 13 17.70 5.56 -17.22
C GLN A 13 16.40 5.38 -18.02
N PRO A 14 16.43 5.17 -19.34
CA PRO A 14 15.21 4.93 -20.11
C PRO A 14 14.33 3.84 -19.47
N GLY A 15 13.11 4.19 -19.09
CA GLY A 15 12.17 3.27 -18.44
C GLY A 15 12.37 3.06 -16.92
N LEU A 16 13.35 3.72 -16.30
CA LEU A 16 13.64 3.63 -14.87
C LEU A 16 13.56 5.01 -14.20
N TRP A 17 12.62 5.15 -13.27
CA TRP A 17 12.50 6.33 -12.41
C TRP A 17 13.03 6.02 -11.02
N SER A 18 13.65 7.00 -10.39
CA SER A 18 14.00 6.91 -8.98
C SER A 18 13.86 8.22 -8.22
N LYS A 19 13.77 8.12 -6.91
CA LYS A 19 13.85 9.22 -5.95
C LYS A 19 14.42 8.74 -4.62
N ASP A 20 14.94 9.67 -3.82
CA ASP A 20 15.26 9.39 -2.43
C ASP A 20 13.96 9.24 -1.62
N GLU A 21 14.01 8.42 -0.57
CA GLU A 21 12.92 8.32 0.41
C GLU A 21 12.93 9.51 1.37
N ASP A 22 11.75 10.02 1.73
CA ASP A 22 11.64 10.98 2.84
C ASP A 22 11.60 10.28 4.20
N GLU A 23 11.43 11.03 5.30
CA GLU A 23 11.56 10.47 6.65
C GLU A 23 10.51 9.40 6.97
N ILE A 24 9.30 9.51 6.41
CA ILE A 24 8.22 8.56 6.66
C ILE A 24 8.47 7.28 5.86
N GLU A 25 8.84 7.40 4.59
CA GLU A 25 9.22 6.25 3.78
C GLU A 25 10.44 5.53 4.39
N GLN A 26 11.48 6.28 4.77
CA GLN A 26 12.67 5.74 5.43
C GLN A 26 12.34 5.02 6.74
N PHE A 27 11.39 5.53 7.52
CA PHE A 27 10.95 4.83 8.74
C PHE A 27 10.43 3.43 8.42
N TYR A 28 9.51 3.31 7.45
CA TYR A 28 8.95 2.01 7.06
C TYR A 28 9.99 1.08 6.44
N SER A 29 10.83 1.60 5.54
CA SER A 29 11.92 0.85 4.89
C SER A 29 12.97 0.38 5.90
N THR A 30 13.31 1.22 6.88
CA THR A 30 14.24 0.87 7.96
C THR A 30 13.67 -0.23 8.85
N VAL A 31 12.41 -0.12 9.28
CA VAL A 31 11.75 -1.15 10.10
C VAL A 31 11.70 -2.47 9.33
N ALA A 32 11.31 -2.46 8.05
CA ALA A 32 11.31 -3.66 7.22
C ALA A 32 12.71 -4.29 7.11
N ARG A 33 13.75 -3.48 6.92
CA ARG A 33 15.15 -3.96 6.82
C ARG A 33 15.68 -4.52 8.13
N LEU A 34 15.49 -3.82 9.25
CA LEU A 34 15.99 -4.23 10.58
C LEU A 34 15.51 -5.64 10.96
N TYR A 35 14.31 -6.01 10.54
CA TYR A 35 13.70 -7.30 10.85
C TYR A 35 13.70 -8.29 9.69
N SER A 36 14.38 -8.00 8.58
CA SER A 36 14.43 -8.89 7.40
C SER A 36 14.91 -10.31 7.71
N GLY A 37 15.85 -10.45 8.66
CA GLY A 37 16.34 -11.76 9.13
C GLY A 37 15.33 -12.57 9.96
N SER A 38 14.19 -11.99 10.34
CA SER A 38 13.15 -12.67 11.13
C SER A 38 12.17 -13.49 10.27
N GLY A 39 12.23 -13.35 8.94
CA GLY A 39 11.21 -13.90 8.03
C GLY A 39 9.86 -13.19 8.11
N ARG A 40 9.75 -12.11 8.90
CA ARG A 40 8.53 -11.29 9.06
C ARG A 40 8.80 -9.87 8.58
N VAL A 41 7.81 -9.25 7.95
CA VAL A 41 7.83 -7.82 7.65
C VAL A 41 6.88 -7.12 8.61
N PHE A 42 7.47 -6.29 9.48
CA PHE A 42 6.72 -5.49 10.44
C PHE A 42 6.02 -4.34 9.72
N LEU A 43 4.83 -3.99 10.21
CA LEU A 43 3.96 -2.97 9.62
C LEU A 43 3.50 -3.28 8.19
N ALA A 44 3.66 -4.51 7.70
CA ALA A 44 3.08 -4.90 6.41
C ALA A 44 1.56 -4.68 6.42
N ILE A 45 1.05 -4.10 5.34
CA ILE A 45 -0.39 -3.96 5.16
C ILE A 45 -0.91 -5.19 4.47
N THR A 46 -1.96 -5.79 5.03
CA THR A 46 -2.72 -6.88 4.40
C THR A 46 -4.15 -6.41 4.20
N GLY A 47 -4.58 -6.32 2.95
CA GLY A 47 -5.97 -6.11 2.55
C GLY A 47 -6.53 -7.36 1.87
N HIS A 48 -7.81 -7.64 2.08
CA HIS A 48 -8.53 -8.64 1.29
C HIS A 48 -9.85 -8.06 0.81
N LEU A 49 -10.32 -8.55 -0.33
CA LEU A 49 -11.59 -8.17 -0.92
C LEU A 49 -12.33 -9.44 -1.34
N SER A 50 -13.63 -9.49 -1.08
CA SER A 50 -14.51 -10.54 -1.58
C SER A 50 -15.49 -9.95 -2.59
N LEU A 51 -15.56 -10.57 -3.76
CA LEU A 51 -16.42 -10.13 -4.86
C LEU A 51 -17.53 -11.14 -5.07
N ARG A 52 -18.74 -10.63 -5.34
CA ARG A 52 -19.83 -11.41 -5.90
C ARG A 52 -20.11 -10.87 -7.29
N VAL A 53 -20.11 -11.76 -8.27
CA VAL A 53 -20.44 -11.44 -9.65
C VAL A 53 -21.84 -11.97 -9.92
N GLU A 54 -22.73 -11.07 -10.33
CA GLU A 54 -24.10 -11.40 -10.70
C GLU A 54 -24.21 -11.49 -12.23
N GLU A 55 -25.20 -12.24 -12.72
CA GLU A 55 -25.47 -12.34 -14.16
C GLU A 55 -25.73 -10.96 -14.76
N ASN A 56 -25.21 -10.72 -15.96
CA ASN A 56 -25.47 -9.46 -16.64
C ASN A 56 -26.94 -9.38 -17.09
N SER A 57 -27.45 -8.16 -17.27
CA SER A 57 -28.83 -7.90 -17.71
C SER A 57 -29.19 -8.47 -19.08
N SER A 58 -28.19 -8.94 -19.84
CA SER A 58 -28.35 -9.64 -21.12
C SER A 58 -28.52 -11.16 -20.99
N GLY A 59 -28.47 -11.72 -19.77
CA GLY A 59 -28.60 -13.16 -19.53
C GLY A 59 -27.38 -13.98 -19.97
N GLN A 60 -26.25 -13.32 -20.23
CA GLN A 60 -24.99 -13.99 -20.55
C GLN A 60 -24.32 -14.39 -19.23
N THR A 61 -24.03 -15.68 -19.11
CA THR A 61 -23.31 -16.23 -17.96
C THR A 61 -21.89 -15.69 -17.95
N ILE A 62 -21.51 -14.96 -16.89
CA ILE A 62 -20.13 -14.55 -16.65
C ILE A 62 -19.40 -15.74 -16.04
N THR A 63 -18.32 -16.19 -16.69
CA THR A 63 -17.49 -17.29 -16.21
C THR A 63 -16.39 -16.79 -15.27
N ASN A 64 -15.78 -17.70 -14.50
CA ASN A 64 -14.59 -17.35 -13.71
C ASN A 64 -13.44 -16.85 -14.60
N GLN A 65 -13.30 -17.36 -15.82
CA GLN A 65 -12.28 -16.92 -16.77
C GLN A 65 -12.48 -15.46 -17.20
N ASP A 66 -13.74 -15.05 -17.37
CA ASP A 66 -14.07 -13.65 -17.70
C ASP A 66 -13.69 -12.72 -16.54
N VAL A 67 -13.96 -13.16 -15.30
CA VAL A 67 -13.60 -12.43 -14.08
C VAL A 67 -12.08 -12.34 -13.93
N ASP A 68 -11.35 -13.44 -14.13
CA ASP A 68 -9.89 -13.46 -14.06
C ASP A 68 -9.26 -12.52 -15.10
N LYS A 69 -9.73 -12.57 -16.35
CA LYS A 69 -9.28 -11.67 -17.43
C LYS A 69 -9.58 -10.21 -17.08
N ALA A 70 -10.75 -9.92 -16.52
CA ALA A 70 -11.11 -8.57 -16.13
C ALA A 70 -10.29 -8.04 -14.95
N LEU A 71 -9.97 -8.88 -13.97
CA LEU A 71 -9.07 -8.53 -12.87
C LEU A 71 -7.64 -8.28 -13.38
N GLN A 72 -7.15 -9.07 -14.32
CA GLN A 72 -5.86 -8.84 -14.98
C GLN A 72 -5.82 -7.49 -15.70
N LEU A 73 -6.82 -7.21 -16.53
CA LEU A 73 -6.94 -5.93 -17.24
C LEU A 73 -7.10 -4.76 -16.27
N GLY A 74 -7.88 -4.94 -15.21
CA GLY A 74 -8.07 -3.95 -14.16
C GLY A 74 -6.79 -3.65 -13.39
N TRP A 75 -6.01 -4.67 -13.07
CA TRP A 75 -4.72 -4.54 -12.37
C TRP A 75 -3.67 -3.83 -13.25
N LEU A 76 -3.63 -4.14 -14.54
CA LEU A 76 -2.81 -3.42 -15.52
C LEU A 76 -3.23 -1.95 -15.65
N ALA A 77 -4.53 -1.69 -15.82
CA ALA A 77 -5.07 -0.32 -15.90
C ALA A 77 -4.76 0.47 -14.61
N LEU A 78 -4.82 -0.18 -13.45
CA LEU A 78 -4.45 0.39 -12.18
C LEU A 78 -2.95 0.74 -12.13
N ARG A 79 -2.04 -0.14 -12.57
CA ARG A 79 -0.60 0.20 -12.67
C ARG A 79 -0.36 1.41 -13.56
N ARG A 80 -1.10 1.54 -14.66
CA ARG A 80 -0.95 2.67 -15.59
C ARG A 80 -1.49 3.99 -15.01
N SER A 81 -2.54 3.95 -14.19
CA SER A 81 -3.10 5.13 -13.52
C SER A 81 -2.36 5.49 -12.23
N HIS A 82 -1.80 4.50 -11.53
CA HIS A 82 -1.11 4.64 -10.24
C HIS A 82 0.22 3.84 -10.24
N PRO A 83 1.23 4.26 -11.01
CA PRO A 83 2.48 3.50 -11.21
C PRO A 83 3.27 3.21 -9.93
N THR A 84 3.07 3.98 -8.86
CA THR A 84 3.72 3.74 -7.57
C THR A 84 3.40 2.37 -6.97
N ILE A 85 2.27 1.73 -7.33
CA ILE A 85 2.00 0.34 -6.91
C ILE A 85 2.98 -0.68 -7.49
N ALA A 86 3.79 -0.29 -8.48
CA ALA A 86 4.86 -1.10 -9.04
C ALA A 86 6.24 -0.51 -8.70
N SER A 87 6.31 0.38 -7.70
CA SER A 87 7.58 0.87 -7.18
C SER A 87 8.10 -0.02 -6.06
N TYR A 88 9.40 0.02 -5.83
CA TYR A 88 10.07 -0.71 -4.77
C TYR A 88 11.23 0.11 -4.21
N SER A 89 11.66 -0.21 -3.00
CA SER A 89 12.80 0.44 -2.36
C SER A 89 14.00 -0.49 -2.24
N GLU A 90 15.18 0.06 -2.45
CA GLU A 90 16.46 -0.61 -2.20
C GLU A 90 17.31 0.21 -1.26
N PHE A 91 18.12 -0.49 -0.46
CA PHE A 91 19.09 0.13 0.44
C PHE A 91 20.50 -0.01 -0.12
N ASP A 92 21.19 1.10 -0.26
CA ASP A 92 22.60 1.13 -0.58
C ASP A 92 23.44 1.13 0.71
N SER A 93 24.15 0.05 0.96
CA SER A 93 25.01 -0.09 2.15
C SER A 93 26.25 0.80 2.15
N SER A 94 26.66 1.30 0.98
CA SER A 94 27.82 2.19 0.88
C SER A 94 27.49 3.62 1.32
N THR A 95 26.27 4.08 1.02
CA THR A 95 25.79 5.41 1.37
C THR A 95 24.90 5.42 2.61
N GLY A 96 24.37 4.26 3.01
CA GLY A 96 23.42 4.13 4.12
C GLY A 96 22.04 4.71 3.82
N THR A 97 21.67 4.79 2.53
CA THR A 97 20.43 5.46 2.09
C THR A 97 19.49 4.49 1.39
N PHE A 98 18.20 4.78 1.49
CA PHE A 98 17.16 4.11 0.71
C PHE A 98 16.80 4.94 -0.53
N THR A 99 16.70 4.27 -1.66
CA THR A 99 16.21 4.85 -2.91
C THR A 99 15.00 4.05 -3.38
N LYS A 100 13.96 4.77 -3.80
CA LYS A 100 12.75 4.19 -4.38
C LYS A 100 12.84 4.21 -5.90
N PHE A 101 12.44 3.12 -6.52
CA PHE A 101 12.56 2.86 -7.95
C PHE A 101 11.21 2.49 -8.55
N TYR A 102 11.01 2.81 -9.82
CA TYR A 102 9.89 2.34 -10.64
C TYR A 102 10.39 2.01 -12.04
N ARG A 103 9.98 0.85 -12.56
CA ARG A 103 10.26 0.41 -13.94
C ARG A 103 8.99 0.32 -14.77
N SER A 104 9.00 0.93 -15.95
CA SER A 104 7.86 0.90 -16.87
C SER A 104 7.82 -0.33 -17.77
N ASP A 105 8.96 -0.99 -17.95
CA ASP A 105 9.26 -2.07 -18.90
C ASP A 105 9.25 -3.47 -18.27
N GLU A 106 8.78 -3.61 -17.03
CA GLU A 106 8.59 -4.94 -16.42
C GLU A 106 7.37 -5.65 -17.03
N ASP A 107 7.66 -6.45 -18.06
CA ASP A 107 6.71 -7.26 -18.81
C ASP A 107 6.12 -8.42 -17.99
N ASP A 108 6.83 -8.90 -16.96
CA ASP A 108 6.40 -10.01 -16.09
C ASP A 108 5.73 -9.56 -14.78
N TRP A 109 5.47 -8.25 -14.66
CA TRP A 109 4.91 -7.66 -13.45
C TRP A 109 3.53 -8.24 -13.12
N LEU A 110 2.69 -8.46 -14.14
CA LEU A 110 1.33 -8.96 -13.94
C LEU A 110 1.36 -10.35 -13.32
N GLU A 111 2.20 -11.24 -13.82
CA GLU A 111 2.35 -12.61 -13.36
C GLU A 111 2.91 -12.68 -11.93
N LYS A 112 3.81 -11.76 -11.58
CA LYS A 112 4.38 -11.63 -10.22
C LYS A 112 3.40 -11.05 -9.21
N THR A 113 2.53 -10.15 -9.66
CA THR A 113 1.69 -9.32 -8.77
C THR A 113 0.21 -9.67 -8.82
N LEU A 114 -0.23 -10.52 -9.73
CA LEU A 114 -1.59 -11.07 -9.74
C LEU A 114 -1.48 -12.59 -9.77
N VAL A 115 -1.36 -13.16 -8.57
CA VAL A 115 -1.17 -14.60 -8.39
C VAL A 115 -2.53 -15.23 -8.11
N SER A 116 -2.78 -16.44 -8.62
CA SER A 116 -3.98 -17.22 -8.28
C SER A 116 -3.66 -18.26 -7.22
N VAL A 117 -4.52 -18.38 -6.21
CA VAL A 117 -4.40 -19.37 -5.12
C VAL A 117 -5.58 -20.33 -5.25
N SER A 118 -5.30 -21.59 -5.54
CA SER A 118 -6.28 -22.64 -5.81
C SER A 118 -6.38 -23.70 -4.72
N ASN A 119 -5.80 -23.43 -3.54
CA ASN A 119 -5.75 -24.38 -2.42
C ASN A 119 -7.04 -24.42 -1.56
N GLY A 120 -8.08 -23.67 -1.95
CA GLY A 120 -9.37 -23.62 -1.26
C GLY A 120 -9.42 -22.71 -0.03
N GLN A 121 -8.32 -22.04 0.33
CA GLN A 121 -8.34 -21.05 1.42
C GLN A 121 -9.14 -19.80 1.02
N THR A 122 -9.89 -19.28 1.98
CA THR A 122 -10.52 -17.96 1.87
C THR A 122 -9.48 -16.84 1.98
N GLY A 123 -9.82 -15.65 1.48
CA GLY A 123 -8.97 -14.47 1.65
C GLY A 123 -8.70 -14.12 3.13
N VAL A 124 -9.65 -14.41 4.02
CA VAL A 124 -9.50 -14.23 5.47
C VAL A 124 -8.50 -15.22 6.05
N GLU A 125 -8.61 -16.51 5.72
CA GLU A 125 -7.66 -17.54 6.17
C GLU A 125 -6.26 -17.24 5.65
N PHE A 126 -6.14 -16.86 4.38
CA PHE A 126 -4.87 -16.48 3.79
C PHE A 126 -4.27 -15.28 4.52
N ALA A 127 -5.02 -14.19 4.71
CA ALA A 127 -4.54 -12.98 5.39
C ALA A 127 -4.05 -13.26 6.83
N ASN A 128 -4.70 -14.18 7.54
CA ASN A 128 -4.33 -14.56 8.91
C ASN A 128 -3.27 -15.68 8.99
N SER A 129 -2.82 -16.23 7.87
CA SER A 129 -1.81 -17.30 7.83
C SER A 129 -0.36 -16.80 7.83
N ASN A 130 -0.14 -15.49 8.03
CA ASN A 130 1.16 -14.82 7.89
C ASN A 130 1.85 -15.14 6.54
N PRO A 131 1.23 -14.84 5.39
CA PRO A 131 1.82 -15.12 4.08
C PRO A 131 3.17 -14.41 3.86
N PRO A 132 3.96 -14.72 2.83
CA PRO A 132 5.13 -13.91 2.50
C PRO A 132 4.72 -12.48 2.12
N VAL A 133 5.64 -11.52 2.33
CA VAL A 133 5.46 -10.11 1.88
C VAL A 133 6.32 -9.93 0.64
N PRO A 134 5.72 -9.89 -0.55
CA PRO A 134 6.48 -9.59 -1.74
C PRO A 134 6.97 -8.15 -1.71
N GLN A 135 8.08 -7.89 -2.41
CA GLN A 135 8.65 -6.54 -2.53
C GLN A 135 7.69 -5.58 -3.23
N LEU A 136 6.90 -6.09 -4.17
CA LEU A 136 5.84 -5.36 -4.86
C LEU A 136 4.48 -5.73 -4.28
N PRO A 137 3.50 -4.81 -4.26
CA PRO A 137 2.10 -5.14 -4.04
C PRO A 137 1.64 -6.27 -4.95
N THR A 138 1.23 -7.40 -4.36
CA THR A 138 0.62 -8.54 -5.08
C THR A 138 -0.85 -8.63 -4.70
N LEU A 139 -1.78 -8.92 -5.63
CA LEU A 139 -3.22 -9.15 -5.42
C LEU A 139 -3.49 -10.47 -4.68
N PHE A 140 -2.95 -10.50 -3.47
CA PHE A 140 -3.49 -11.00 -2.22
C PHE A 140 -3.14 -9.91 -1.22
N LEU A 141 -3.73 -8.72 -1.39
CA LEU A 141 -3.04 -7.43 -1.21
C LEU A 141 -2.17 -7.38 0.05
N ARG A 142 -0.88 -7.67 -0.12
CA ARG A 142 0.12 -7.49 0.91
C ARG A 142 1.25 -6.63 0.36
N SER A 143 1.61 -5.60 1.10
CA SER A 143 2.59 -4.61 0.65
C SER A 143 3.41 -4.10 1.83
N HIS A 144 4.64 -3.65 1.53
CA HIS A 144 5.37 -2.82 2.45
C HIS A 144 4.65 -1.46 2.63
N HIS A 145 4.65 -0.94 3.85
CA HIS A 145 3.87 0.24 4.20
C HIS A 145 4.44 1.56 3.62
N ASP A 146 5.67 1.53 3.10
CA ASP A 146 6.23 2.64 2.33
C ASP A 146 5.55 2.80 0.95
N ILE A 147 4.86 1.77 0.45
CA ILE A 147 4.18 1.79 -0.85
C ILE A 147 2.70 2.14 -0.71
N LEU A 148 2.00 1.49 0.24
CA LEU A 148 0.58 1.70 0.50
C LEU A 148 0.37 1.96 1.99
N ASP A 149 -0.54 2.89 2.32
CA ASP A 149 -1.14 3.01 3.64
C ASP A 149 -2.56 2.40 3.65
N GLY A 150 -3.21 2.40 4.81
CA GLY A 150 -4.57 1.84 4.93
C GLY A 150 -5.61 2.52 4.04
N ILE A 151 -5.51 3.84 3.83
CA ILE A 151 -6.44 4.60 2.96
C ILE A 151 -6.15 4.27 1.50
N GLY A 152 -4.87 4.25 1.13
CA GLY A 152 -4.36 3.86 -0.19
C GLY A 152 -4.82 2.46 -0.58
N THR A 153 -4.82 1.51 0.36
CA THR A 153 -5.38 0.17 0.15
C THR A 153 -6.87 0.22 -0.22
N LEU A 154 -7.69 1.01 0.48
CA LEU A 154 -9.12 1.12 0.19
C LEU A 154 -9.38 1.79 -1.17
N MET A 155 -8.63 2.86 -1.48
CA MET A 155 -8.71 3.53 -2.78
C MET A 155 -8.28 2.60 -3.91
N LEU A 156 -7.21 1.82 -3.69
CA LEU A 156 -6.72 0.82 -4.63
C LEU A 156 -7.78 -0.23 -4.93
N PHE A 157 -8.46 -0.77 -3.91
CA PHE A 157 -9.54 -1.74 -4.13
C PHE A 157 -10.72 -1.14 -4.88
N ASN A 158 -11.13 0.07 -4.55
CA ASN A 158 -12.19 0.75 -5.27
C ASN A 158 -11.85 0.92 -6.75
N ASN A 159 -10.64 1.39 -7.06
CA ASN A 159 -10.20 1.63 -8.43
C ASN A 159 -9.99 0.33 -9.22
N LEU A 160 -9.45 -0.71 -8.58
CA LEU A 160 -9.33 -2.04 -9.19
C LEU A 160 -10.69 -2.60 -9.59
N VAL A 161 -11.67 -2.57 -8.68
CA VAL A 161 -13.03 -3.04 -8.97
C VAL A 161 -13.66 -2.23 -10.08
N ALA A 162 -13.51 -0.90 -10.07
CA ALA A 162 -14.03 -0.04 -11.13
C ALA A 162 -13.46 -0.41 -12.51
N HIS A 163 -12.14 -0.61 -12.61
CA HIS A 163 -11.51 -1.03 -13.87
C HIS A 163 -11.92 -2.45 -14.28
N ALA A 164 -12.00 -3.40 -13.34
CA ALA A 164 -12.40 -4.76 -13.64
C ALA A 164 -13.87 -4.85 -14.11
N VAL A 165 -14.78 -4.10 -13.49
CA VAL A 165 -16.18 -4.01 -13.92
C VAL A 165 -16.28 -3.44 -15.34
N GLU A 166 -15.50 -2.40 -15.64
CA GLU A 166 -15.48 -1.82 -16.98
C GLU A 166 -14.87 -2.79 -18.01
N ALA A 167 -13.83 -3.54 -17.64
CA ALA A 167 -13.26 -4.58 -18.48
C ALA A 167 -14.25 -5.72 -18.76
N LEU A 168 -15.02 -6.17 -17.76
CA LEU A 168 -16.12 -7.12 -17.96
C LEU A 168 -17.18 -6.58 -18.91
N ARG A 169 -17.56 -5.31 -18.75
CA ARG A 169 -18.60 -4.67 -19.55
C ARG A 169 -18.20 -4.49 -21.01
N LEU A 170 -16.95 -4.11 -21.27
CA LEU A 170 -16.42 -3.84 -22.61
C LEU A 170 -15.88 -5.09 -23.31
N GLY A 171 -15.51 -6.13 -22.56
CA GLY A 171 -14.88 -7.34 -23.09
C GLY A 171 -13.62 -6.99 -23.89
N ASP A 172 -13.54 -7.48 -25.13
CA ASP A 172 -12.39 -7.24 -26.02
C ASP A 172 -12.24 -5.78 -26.47
N ALA A 173 -13.24 -4.93 -26.25
CA ALA A 173 -13.14 -3.49 -26.50
C ALA A 173 -12.41 -2.73 -25.38
N PHE A 174 -12.17 -3.35 -24.22
CA PHE A 174 -11.41 -2.72 -23.14
C PHE A 174 -9.94 -2.58 -23.55
N THR A 175 -9.40 -1.37 -23.42
CA THR A 175 -7.98 -1.10 -23.71
C THR A 175 -7.30 -0.52 -22.50
N VAL A 176 -6.10 -1.01 -22.20
CA VAL A 176 -5.23 -0.44 -21.18
C VAL A 176 -4.47 0.73 -21.81
N GLU A 177 -4.55 1.90 -21.17
CA GLU A 177 -3.88 3.10 -21.67
C GLU A 177 -2.36 2.87 -21.81
N VAL A 178 -1.81 3.20 -22.98
CA VAL A 178 -0.36 3.36 -23.15
C VAL A 178 0.02 4.74 -22.62
N VAL A 179 0.88 4.75 -21.61
CA VAL A 179 1.24 5.96 -20.87
C VAL A 179 2.64 6.41 -21.29
N ASP A 180 2.77 7.66 -21.70
CA ASP A 180 4.06 8.26 -22.00
C ASP A 180 4.84 8.63 -20.72
N LYS A 181 6.13 8.96 -20.89
CA LYS A 181 7.02 9.37 -19.79
C LYS A 181 6.45 10.51 -18.94
N ALA A 182 5.87 11.53 -19.56
CA ALA A 182 5.38 12.71 -18.84
C ALA A 182 4.20 12.35 -17.93
N LYS A 183 3.29 11.51 -18.42
CA LYS A 183 2.17 11.00 -17.61
C LYS A 183 2.65 10.04 -16.51
N ILE A 184 3.65 9.21 -16.74
CA ILE A 184 4.24 8.36 -15.69
C ILE A 184 4.75 9.24 -14.55
N GLU A 185 5.54 10.26 -14.86
CA GLU A 185 6.11 11.17 -13.86
C GLU A 185 5.03 11.91 -13.06
N GLN A 186 3.94 12.32 -13.71
CA GLN A 186 2.79 12.98 -13.05
C GLN A 186 1.97 12.02 -12.17
N ARG A 187 1.96 10.73 -12.49
CA ARG A 187 1.14 9.71 -11.79
C ARG A 187 1.90 8.99 -10.69
N LEU A 188 3.23 9.07 -10.68
CA LEU A 188 4.04 8.57 -9.58
C LEU A 188 3.79 9.43 -8.33
N SER A 189 3.39 8.78 -7.23
CA SER A 189 3.08 9.44 -5.97
C SER A 189 4.30 10.23 -5.46
N PRO A 190 4.15 11.52 -5.15
CA PRO A 190 5.23 12.31 -4.56
C PRO A 190 5.55 11.80 -3.14
N SER A 191 6.76 12.07 -2.65
CA SER A 191 7.08 11.91 -1.22
C SER A 191 6.13 12.76 -0.35
N TYR A 192 5.87 12.31 0.88
CA TYR A 192 5.00 13.03 1.83
C TYR A 192 5.43 14.48 2.01
N ARG A 193 6.74 14.77 2.13
CA ARG A 193 7.23 16.16 2.25
C ARG A 193 6.76 17.06 1.11
N ILE A 194 6.76 16.54 -0.11
CA ILE A 194 6.31 17.27 -1.30
C ILE A 194 4.79 17.39 -1.30
N ALA A 195 4.08 16.28 -1.05
CA ALA A 195 2.62 16.22 -1.05
C ALA A 195 1.98 17.15 0.00
N ALA A 196 2.58 17.21 1.19
CA ALA A 196 2.09 17.99 2.33
C ALA A 196 2.74 19.38 2.42
N GLU A 197 3.52 19.79 1.41
CA GLU A 197 4.23 21.07 1.39
C GLU A 197 5.01 21.35 2.68
N VAL A 198 5.64 20.29 3.25
CA VAL A 198 6.44 20.43 4.45
C VAL A 198 7.56 21.43 4.14
N PRO A 199 7.90 22.38 5.02
CA PRO A 199 9.03 23.29 4.80
C PRO A 199 10.38 22.56 4.90
N GLU A 200 11.35 22.90 4.06
CA GLU A 200 12.72 22.33 4.13
C GLU A 200 13.41 22.67 5.45
N VAL A 201 13.12 23.85 6.00
CA VAL A 201 13.59 24.27 7.32
C VAL A 201 12.39 24.36 8.27
N HIS A 202 12.52 23.73 9.44
CA HIS A 202 11.50 23.80 10.47
C HIS A 202 11.14 25.25 10.81
N THR A 203 9.85 25.57 10.81
CA THR A 203 9.36 26.85 11.32
C THR A 203 9.58 26.94 12.83
N GLU A 204 9.58 28.15 13.39
CA GLU A 204 9.67 28.34 14.84
C GLU A 204 8.53 27.63 15.60
N ALA A 205 7.34 27.57 15.01
CA ALA A 205 6.23 26.80 15.56
C ALA A 205 6.54 25.30 15.61
N MET A 206 7.11 24.74 14.53
CA MET A 206 7.54 23.33 14.48
C MET A 206 8.65 23.05 15.50
N LYS A 207 9.67 23.90 15.58
CA LYS A 207 10.75 23.77 16.58
C LYS A 207 10.20 23.76 18.00
N LYS A 208 9.29 24.70 18.32
CA LYS A 208 8.63 24.77 19.63
C LYS A 208 7.78 23.54 19.93
N ARG A 209 7.10 22.97 18.92
CA ARG A 209 6.34 21.72 19.05
C ARG A 209 7.27 20.54 19.35
N VAL A 210 8.37 20.39 18.61
CA VAL A 210 9.35 19.32 18.82
C VAL A 210 9.98 19.43 20.21
N ALA A 211 10.39 20.62 20.64
CA ALA A 211 10.93 20.85 21.98
C ALA A 211 9.92 20.47 23.08
N ARG A 212 8.63 20.77 22.88
CA ARG A 212 7.58 20.35 23.81
C ARG A 212 7.42 18.84 23.89
N LEU A 213 7.50 18.14 22.74
CA LEU A 213 7.42 16.68 22.70
C LEU A 213 8.64 16.06 23.40
N ALA A 214 9.85 16.56 23.15
CA ALA A 214 11.05 16.08 23.82
C ALA A 214 10.96 16.24 25.35
N ALA A 215 10.53 17.41 25.83
CA ALA A 215 10.34 17.64 27.27
C ALA A 215 9.26 16.72 27.87
N ALA A 216 8.20 16.39 27.12
CA ALA A 216 7.20 15.43 27.55
C ALA A 216 7.78 14.01 27.64
N THR A 217 8.58 13.58 26.66
CA THR A 217 9.29 12.29 26.70
C THR A 217 10.22 12.20 27.91
N GLU A 218 11.05 13.22 28.17
CA GLU A 218 11.95 13.23 29.34
C GLU A 218 11.18 13.17 30.68
N ALA A 219 9.99 13.77 30.73
CA ALA A 219 9.13 13.70 31.91
C ALA A 219 8.51 12.30 32.06
N ASP A 220 8.15 11.66 30.95
CA ASP A 220 7.61 10.29 30.93
C ASP A 220 8.67 9.25 31.31
N GLU A 221 9.92 9.40 30.87
CA GLU A 221 11.04 8.52 31.26
C GLU A 221 11.29 8.49 32.78
N LYS A 222 10.93 9.57 33.48
CA LYS A 222 11.08 9.69 34.94
C LYS A 222 9.90 9.08 35.71
N ARG A 223 8.86 8.59 35.03
CA ARG A 223 7.72 7.93 35.69
C ARG A 223 8.12 6.53 36.13
N GLU A 224 7.96 6.24 37.42
CA GLU A 224 8.27 4.92 38.00
C GLU A 224 7.35 3.78 37.49
N LYS A 225 6.15 4.12 37.00
CA LYS A 225 5.20 3.18 36.40
C LYS A 225 4.58 3.80 35.16
N VAL A 226 4.96 3.28 34.00
CA VAL A 226 4.31 3.56 32.73
C VAL A 226 3.57 2.28 32.32
N GLU A 227 2.24 2.32 32.25
CA GLU A 227 1.48 1.27 31.57
C GLU A 227 1.73 1.43 30.07
N ILE A 228 2.59 0.57 29.54
CA ILE A 228 2.85 0.50 28.11
C ILE A 228 1.82 -0.45 27.50
N VAL A 229 0.95 0.08 26.63
CA VAL A 229 0.14 -0.75 25.74
C VAL A 229 1.08 -1.34 24.69
N GLY A 230 1.66 -2.49 25.01
CA GLY A 230 2.52 -3.25 24.10
C GLY A 230 1.70 -4.20 23.23
N VAL A 231 2.19 -4.49 22.02
CA VAL A 231 1.75 -5.70 21.31
C VAL A 231 2.10 -6.90 22.19
N PRO A 232 1.16 -7.80 22.52
CA PRO A 232 1.45 -8.94 23.38
C PRO A 232 2.38 -9.90 22.63
N LEU A 233 3.70 -9.69 22.76
CA LEU A 233 4.73 -10.65 22.42
C LEU A 233 4.69 -11.78 23.46
N LYS A 234 3.76 -12.71 23.30
CA LYS A 234 3.78 -13.95 24.08
C LYS A 234 5.04 -14.72 23.69
N ARG A 235 5.99 -14.88 24.63
CA ARG A 235 6.98 -15.97 24.56
C ARG A 235 6.24 -17.28 24.85
N GLY A 236 6.10 -18.13 23.85
CA GLY A 236 5.36 -19.40 23.92
C GLY A 236 5.32 -20.07 22.55
N ALA A 237 4.61 -21.20 22.44
CA ALA A 237 4.37 -21.85 21.15
C ALA A 237 3.78 -20.84 20.15
N GLU A 238 4.19 -20.94 18.89
CA GLU A 238 3.69 -20.09 17.82
C GLU A 238 2.18 -20.30 17.68
N VAL A 239 1.40 -19.36 18.21
CA VAL A 239 -0.04 -19.28 18.00
C VAL A 239 -0.27 -18.40 16.77
N PRO A 240 -1.16 -18.75 15.84
CA PRO A 240 -1.52 -17.88 14.73
C PRO A 240 -1.82 -16.48 15.25
N GLY A 241 -1.15 -15.47 14.68
CA GLY A 241 -1.25 -14.10 15.16
C GLY A 241 -2.67 -13.58 15.00
N ASN A 242 -3.23 -12.98 16.06
CA ASN A 242 -4.42 -12.14 15.94
C ASN A 242 -4.01 -10.84 15.26
N THR A 243 -4.03 -10.81 13.93
CA THR A 243 -4.18 -9.57 13.18
C THR A 243 -5.55 -9.00 13.50
N ASN A 244 -5.60 -7.83 14.15
CA ASN A 244 -6.85 -7.09 14.34
C ASN A 244 -7.34 -6.62 12.96
N GLY A 245 -8.10 -7.45 12.27
CA GLY A 245 -8.74 -7.12 11.00
C GLY A 245 -10.10 -6.47 11.24
N LEU A 246 -10.32 -5.29 10.66
CA LEU A 246 -11.66 -4.74 10.52
C LEU A 246 -12.29 -5.32 9.25
N SER A 247 -13.39 -6.06 9.38
CA SER A 247 -14.18 -6.53 8.23
C SER A 247 -15.38 -5.61 8.03
N LEU A 248 -15.47 -4.96 6.88
CA LEU A 248 -16.60 -4.13 6.49
C LEU A 248 -17.42 -4.88 5.43
N SER A 249 -18.67 -5.18 5.76
CA SER A 249 -19.63 -5.79 4.83
C SER A 249 -20.67 -4.74 4.41
N TYR A 250 -20.79 -4.49 3.11
CA TYR A 250 -21.78 -3.56 2.57
C TYR A 250 -23.00 -4.31 2.02
N PRO A 251 -24.24 -3.92 2.36
CA PRO A 251 -25.44 -4.52 1.80
C PRO A 251 -25.66 -4.12 0.33
N PRO A 252 -26.34 -4.95 -0.47
CA PRO A 252 -26.47 -4.76 -1.91
C PRO A 252 -27.58 -3.75 -2.25
N ARG A 253 -27.34 -2.43 -2.08
CA ARG A 253 -28.20 -1.39 -2.69
C ARG A 253 -27.40 -0.13 -3.08
N ARG A 254 -27.10 -0.05 -4.38
CA ARG A 254 -26.69 1.12 -5.21
C ARG A 254 -25.32 1.78 -4.89
N PRO A 255 -24.59 2.23 -5.94
CA PRO A 255 -23.25 2.78 -5.80
C PRO A 255 -23.35 4.24 -5.35
N LEU A 256 -23.20 4.48 -4.05
CA LEU A 256 -22.94 5.81 -3.50
C LEU A 256 -22.04 5.60 -2.29
N VAL A 257 -20.74 5.79 -2.50
CA VAL A 257 -19.74 5.80 -1.43
C VAL A 257 -19.98 7.08 -0.63
N SER A 258 -20.60 6.96 0.54
CA SER A 258 -20.69 8.03 1.54
C SER A 258 -19.92 7.60 2.78
N LEU A 259 -18.88 8.37 3.10
CA LEU A 259 -17.95 8.14 4.19
C LEU A 259 -18.44 8.90 5.44
N GLN A 260 -18.66 8.21 6.56
CA GLN A 260 -18.73 8.84 7.88
C GLN A 260 -17.74 8.16 8.83
N LEU A 261 -16.72 8.91 9.24
CA LEU A 261 -15.83 8.58 10.34
C LEU A 261 -16.55 8.93 11.65
N LEU A 262 -16.95 7.92 12.43
CA LEU A 262 -17.36 8.11 13.81
C LEU A 262 -16.14 8.01 14.72
N ASN A 263 -15.67 9.16 15.19
CA ASN A 263 -14.87 9.24 16.41
C ASN A 263 -15.85 9.09 17.59
N SER A 264 -15.78 7.98 18.32
CA SER A 264 -16.34 7.90 19.68
C SER A 264 -15.19 7.88 20.68
N LEU A 265 -14.85 9.06 21.20
CA LEU A 265 -14.34 9.17 22.56
C LEU A 265 -15.56 9.35 23.45
N GLU A 266 -15.88 8.36 24.28
CA GLU A 266 -16.56 8.63 25.54
C GLU A 266 -15.73 8.03 26.68
N PRO A 267 -15.40 8.81 27.72
CA PRO A 267 -14.63 8.35 28.86
C PRO A 267 -15.55 7.73 29.94
N PRO A 268 -15.01 6.92 30.86
CA PRO A 268 -15.64 6.74 32.17
C PRO A 268 -15.54 8.01 33.03
#